data_AF-A0A2Y9G3B2-F1
#
_entry.id   AF-A0A2Y9G3B2-F1
#
_cell.length_a   1.000
_cell.length_b   1.000
_cell.length_c   1.000
_cell.angle_alpha   90.00
_cell.angle_beta   90.00
_cell.angle_gamma   90.00
#
_symmetry.space_group_name_H-M   'P 1'
#
loop_
_entity.id
_entity.type
_entity.pdbx_description
1 polymer ?
#
loop_
_entity_poly.entity_id
_entity_poly.type
_entity_poly.pdbx_seq_one_letter_code
_entity_poly.pdbx_strand_id
1 'polypeptide(L)'
;MPLLGILYLIVRNYSFPQRQNKLTGDVTLQYALCLPKANAEHFRATRMLLHLSLLVLGAGYACALALESPVHRLVAETLTLLSTHRTLLIGDGTLRILTPVHKNHQLCTEEIFQGIDTLRNRTVPDDDVEKLFQNLSLLKEYIDLQKKKCGEERRKIKQFLDYLQEFLGVISTDWT
;
A
#
# COMPACT_ATOMS: atom_id res chain seq x y z
N MET A 1 -17.60 3.03 8.58
CA MET A 1 -18.37 2.84 9.83
C MET A 1 -19.31 1.62 9.73
N PRO A 2 -18.85 0.39 9.99
CA PRO A 2 -19.78 -0.72 10.28
C PRO A 2 -19.40 -1.55 11.53
N LEU A 3 -18.50 -1.08 12.39
CA LEU A 3 -18.00 -1.84 13.54
C LEU A 3 -18.79 -1.65 14.85
N LEU A 4 -19.74 -0.71 14.89
CA LEU A 4 -20.55 -0.45 16.09
C LEU A 4 -21.78 -1.38 16.25
N GLY A 5 -22.19 -2.07 15.18
CA GLY A 5 -23.37 -2.96 15.22
C GLY A 5 -23.14 -4.31 15.89
N ILE A 6 -21.91 -4.80 15.92
CA ILE A 6 -21.59 -6.16 16.40
C ILE A 6 -21.45 -6.20 17.94
N LEU A 7 -20.98 -5.11 18.56
CA LEU A 7 -20.88 -5.03 20.02
C LEU A 7 -22.26 -4.99 20.70
N TYR A 8 -23.27 -4.42 20.04
CA TYR A 8 -24.62 -4.27 20.61
C TYR A 8 -25.37 -5.61 20.75
N LEU A 9 -25.06 -6.60 19.90
CA LEU A 9 -25.70 -7.92 19.95
C LEU A 9 -25.14 -8.84 21.04
N ILE A 10 -23.92 -8.58 21.52
CA ILE A 10 -23.31 -9.40 22.58
C ILE A 10 -23.84 -9.01 23.96
N VAL A 11 -24.14 -7.72 24.18
CA VAL A 11 -24.64 -7.23 25.48
C VAL A 11 -26.10 -7.63 25.73
N ARG A 12 -26.92 -7.80 24.68
CA ARG A 12 -28.37 -8.06 24.84
C ARG A 12 -28.74 -9.50 25.21
N ASN A 13 -27.82 -10.46 25.08
CA ASN A 13 -28.10 -11.88 25.34
C ASN A 13 -27.78 -12.37 26.75
N TYR A 14 -27.32 -11.49 27.66
CA TYR A 14 -27.19 -11.82 29.08
C TYR A 14 -28.41 -11.31 29.86
N SER A 15 -29.54 -12.01 29.73
CA SER A 15 -30.69 -11.84 30.61
C SER A 15 -30.62 -12.85 31.77
N PHE A 16 -30.34 -12.35 32.97
CA PHE A 16 -30.34 -13.08 34.24
C PHE A 16 -31.78 -13.49 34.62
N PRO A 17 -32.07 -14.74 35.04
CA PRO A 17 -33.40 -15.10 35.51
C PRO A 17 -33.56 -14.70 36.99
N GLN A 18 -34.49 -13.78 37.24
CA GLN A 18 -34.91 -13.35 38.57
C GLN A 18 -35.93 -14.37 39.14
N ARG A 19 -35.64 -15.02 40.27
CA ARG A 19 -36.67 -15.65 41.12
C ARG A 19 -36.60 -15.09 42.53
N GLN A 20 -37.69 -14.45 42.95
CA GLN A 20 -37.98 -14.15 44.35
C GLN A 20 -38.56 -15.39 45.03
N ASN A 21 -38.15 -15.67 46.27
CA ASN A 21 -39.07 -15.86 47.39
C ASN A 21 -38.32 -15.91 48.74
N LYS A 22 -39.10 -15.68 49.79
CA LYS A 22 -38.78 -15.02 51.07
C LYS A 22 -38.28 -15.97 52.17
N LEU A 23 -37.51 -15.38 53.09
CA LEU A 23 -37.46 -15.57 54.55
C LEU A 23 -36.56 -16.63 55.22
N THR A 24 -35.74 -16.08 56.14
CA THR A 24 -35.23 -16.59 57.44
C THR A 24 -33.98 -17.48 57.47
N GLY A 25 -32.98 -17.01 58.25
CA GLY A 25 -32.17 -17.85 59.12
C GLY A 25 -30.85 -18.38 58.54
N ASP A 26 -29.78 -17.63 58.80
CA ASP A 26 -28.50 -18.14 59.33
C ASP A 26 -27.95 -19.46 58.75
N VAL A 27 -27.25 -19.39 57.62
CA VAL A 27 -26.07 -20.25 57.32
C VAL A 27 -25.10 -19.42 56.49
N THR A 28 -24.23 -18.71 57.20
CA THR A 28 -23.01 -18.13 56.67
C THR A 28 -22.04 -19.26 56.30
N LEU A 29 -21.28 -19.10 55.20
CA LEU A 29 -20.07 -19.86 54.85
C LEU A 29 -20.21 -21.31 54.34
N GLN A 30 -20.73 -21.53 53.12
CA GLN A 30 -20.29 -22.73 52.37
C GLN A 30 -20.41 -22.74 50.83
N TYR A 31 -20.53 -21.60 50.15
CA TYR A 31 -20.56 -21.58 48.67
C TYR A 31 -19.57 -20.62 48.01
N ALA A 32 -18.58 -20.12 48.74
CA ALA A 32 -17.57 -19.18 48.20
C ALA A 32 -16.39 -19.85 47.46
N LEU A 33 -16.36 -21.19 47.28
CA LEU A 33 -15.16 -21.89 46.78
C LEU A 33 -15.37 -22.78 45.54
N CYS A 34 -16.43 -22.57 44.76
CA CYS A 34 -16.57 -23.24 43.46
C CYS A 34 -17.01 -22.25 42.38
N LEU A 35 -16.12 -21.32 42.03
CA LEU A 35 -16.09 -20.82 40.65
C LEU A 35 -15.92 -22.05 39.75
N PRO A 36 -16.87 -22.38 38.85
CA PRO A 36 -16.74 -23.56 38.03
C PRO A 36 -15.46 -23.42 37.21
N LYS A 37 -14.53 -24.36 37.40
CA LYS A 37 -13.26 -24.49 36.66
C LYS A 37 -13.45 -24.37 35.13
N ALA A 38 -14.66 -24.65 34.64
CA ALA A 38 -15.11 -24.45 33.27
C ALA A 38 -15.09 -22.98 32.79
N ASN A 39 -15.40 -22.00 33.64
CA ASN A 39 -15.42 -20.57 33.26
C ASN A 39 -14.01 -19.98 33.10
N ALA A 40 -13.03 -20.46 33.86
CA ALA A 40 -11.65 -19.98 33.77
C ALA A 40 -10.98 -20.43 32.46
N GLU A 41 -11.20 -21.68 32.04
CA GLU A 41 -10.70 -22.20 30.77
C GLU A 41 -11.44 -21.60 29.57
N HIS A 42 -12.75 -21.35 29.68
CA HIS A 42 -13.52 -20.68 28.62
C HIS A 42 -13.06 -19.22 28.42
N PHE A 43 -12.81 -18.48 29.51
CA PHE A 43 -12.28 -17.11 29.44
C PHE A 43 -10.85 -17.09 28.88
N ARG A 44 -10.01 -18.05 29.29
CA ARG A 44 -8.65 -18.24 28.77
C ARG A 44 -8.65 -18.58 27.27
N ALA A 45 -9.54 -19.47 26.83
CA ALA A 45 -9.68 -19.86 25.42
C ALA A 45 -10.17 -18.68 24.56
N THR A 46 -11.16 -17.92 25.04
CA THR A 46 -11.69 -16.73 24.36
C THR A 46 -10.60 -15.65 24.23
N ARG A 47 -9.79 -15.45 25.28
CA ARG A 47 -8.63 -14.55 25.24
C ARG A 47 -7.56 -15.00 24.26
N MET A 48 -7.24 -16.30 24.22
CA MET A 48 -6.29 -16.86 23.25
C MET A 48 -6.78 -16.71 21.81
N LEU A 49 -8.06 -17.00 21.52
CA LEU A 49 -8.68 -16.80 20.21
C LEU A 49 -8.62 -15.34 19.74
N LEU A 50 -8.85 -14.39 20.65
CA LEU A 50 -8.79 -12.97 20.33
C LEU A 50 -7.36 -12.52 20.02
N HIS A 51 -6.37 -12.98 20.78
CA HIS A 51 -4.95 -12.73 20.48
C HIS A 51 -4.51 -13.39 19.16
N LEU A 52 -4.93 -14.64 18.90
CA LEU A 52 -4.66 -15.33 17.64
C LEU A 52 -5.26 -14.58 16.45
N SER A 53 -6.50 -14.10 16.59
CA SER A 53 -7.16 -13.30 15.54
C SER A 53 -6.41 -11.99 15.30
N LEU A 54 -6.00 -11.27 16.35
CA LEU A 54 -5.18 -10.06 16.24
C LEU A 54 -3.81 -10.33 15.61
N LEU A 55 -3.17 -11.46 15.95
CA LEU A 55 -1.88 -11.86 15.38
C LEU A 55 -2.01 -12.20 13.90
N VAL A 56 -3.07 -12.90 13.50
CA VAL A 56 -3.35 -13.21 12.08
C VAL A 56 -3.68 -11.95 11.29
N LEU A 57 -4.48 -11.03 11.84
CA LEU A 57 -4.75 -9.71 11.23
C LEU A 57 -3.48 -8.85 11.12
N GLY A 58 -2.63 -8.84 12.16
CA GLY A 58 -1.35 -8.13 12.16
C GLY A 58 -0.35 -8.71 11.16
N ALA A 59 -0.25 -10.04 11.07
CA ALA A 59 0.60 -10.73 10.10
C ALA A 59 0.12 -10.49 8.66
N GLY A 60 -1.20 -10.55 8.41
CA GLY A 60 -1.77 -10.25 7.10
C GLY A 60 -1.50 -8.81 6.65
N TYR A 61 -1.60 -7.83 7.55
CA TYR A 61 -1.29 -6.43 7.26
C TYR A 61 0.19 -6.20 6.96
N ALA A 62 1.09 -6.83 7.73
CA ALA A 62 2.53 -6.78 7.46
C ALA A 62 2.89 -7.43 6.10
N CYS A 63 2.23 -8.52 5.73
CA CYS A 63 2.42 -9.15 4.41
C CYS A 63 1.91 -8.28 3.26
N ALA A 64 0.82 -7.54 3.43
CA ALA A 64 0.31 -6.61 2.42
C ALA A 64 1.28 -5.44 2.18
N LEU A 65 1.92 -4.92 3.24
CA LEU A 65 2.96 -3.88 3.12
C LEU A 65 4.27 -4.40 2.52
N ALA A 66 4.57 -5.69 2.68
CA ALA A 66 5.75 -6.33 2.09
C ALA A 66 5.60 -6.64 0.58
N LEU A 67 4.40 -6.52 0.01
CA LEU A 67 4.10 -6.82 -1.40
C LEU A 67 4.21 -5.60 -2.32
N GLU A 68 4.41 -4.40 -1.78
CA GLU A 68 4.59 -3.21 -2.61
C GLU A 68 5.98 -3.24 -3.27
N SER A 69 6.01 -3.27 -4.60
CA SER A 69 7.26 -3.27 -5.37
C SER A 69 8.14 -2.10 -4.93
N PRO A 70 9.46 -2.29 -4.73
CA PRO A 70 10.39 -1.21 -4.39
C PRO A 70 10.29 -0.02 -5.36
N VAL A 71 10.03 -0.30 -6.65
CA VAL A 71 9.83 0.73 -7.68
C VAL A 71 8.53 1.49 -7.46
N HIS A 72 7.44 0.81 -7.08
CA HIS A 72 6.16 1.46 -6.81
C HIS A 72 6.25 2.44 -5.64
N ARG A 73 6.88 2.00 -4.54
CA ARG A 73 7.16 2.86 -3.39
C ARG A 73 8.02 4.06 -3.77
N LEU A 74 9.06 3.84 -4.57
CA LEU A 74 9.94 4.90 -5.07
C LEU A 74 9.16 5.91 -5.93
N VAL A 75 8.28 5.46 -6.82
CA VAL A 75 7.42 6.35 -7.62
C VAL A 75 6.49 7.17 -6.72
N ALA A 76 5.84 6.55 -5.73
CA ALA A 76 4.95 7.26 -4.81
C ALA A 76 5.68 8.34 -3.99
N GLU A 77 6.88 8.03 -3.49
CA GLU A 77 7.74 8.99 -2.79
C GLU A 77 8.18 10.13 -3.72
N THR A 78 8.60 9.81 -4.95
CA THR A 78 9.02 10.79 -5.96
C THR A 78 7.88 11.73 -6.32
N LEU A 79 6.66 11.22 -6.51
CA LEU A 79 5.47 12.04 -6.77
C LEU A 79 5.16 12.98 -5.61
N THR A 80 5.33 12.51 -4.37
CA THR A 80 5.14 13.33 -3.17
C THR A 80 6.15 14.46 -3.13
N LEU A 81 7.44 14.17 -3.32
CA LEU A 81 8.51 15.19 -3.38
C LEU A 81 8.27 16.21 -4.49
N LEU A 82 7.90 15.73 -5.69
CA LEU A 82 7.58 16.58 -6.84
C LEU A 82 6.40 17.52 -6.54
N SER A 83 5.36 17.00 -5.88
CA SER A 83 4.19 17.80 -5.49
C SER A 83 4.56 18.87 -4.46
N THR A 84 5.30 18.49 -3.43
CA THR A 84 5.71 19.41 -2.34
C THR A 84 6.61 20.53 -2.85
N HIS A 85 7.57 20.21 -3.73
CA HIS A 85 8.57 21.17 -4.23
C HIS A 85 8.16 21.84 -5.54
N ARG A 86 6.92 21.67 -6.00
CA ARG A 86 6.46 22.18 -7.31
C ARG A 86 6.70 23.68 -7.49
N THR A 87 6.44 24.48 -6.47
CA THR A 87 6.64 25.94 -6.51
C THR A 87 8.11 26.32 -6.65
N LEU A 88 8.99 25.63 -5.93
CA LEU A 88 10.44 25.81 -6.03
C LEU A 88 10.95 25.42 -7.41
N LEU A 89 10.48 24.29 -7.97
CA LEU A 89 10.88 23.80 -9.29
C LEU A 89 10.39 24.70 -10.43
N ILE A 90 9.24 25.36 -10.27
CA ILE A 90 8.76 26.38 -11.23
C ILE A 90 9.65 27.63 -11.18
N GLY A 91 10.13 28.00 -9.99
CA GLY A 91 11.01 29.15 -9.80
C GLY A 91 10.39 30.45 -10.30
N ASP A 92 11.09 31.16 -11.19
CA ASP A 92 10.63 32.40 -11.82
C ASP A 92 9.73 32.17 -13.05
N GLY A 93 9.52 30.91 -13.46
CA GLY A 93 8.70 30.53 -14.61
C GLY A 93 9.29 30.88 -15.97
N THR A 94 10.56 31.33 -16.04
CA THR A 94 11.19 31.72 -17.31
C THR A 94 11.80 30.53 -18.06
N LEU A 95 12.16 29.47 -17.33
CA LEU A 95 12.76 28.27 -17.89
C LEU A 95 11.80 27.58 -18.85
N ARG A 96 12.29 27.29 -20.07
CA ARG A 96 11.57 26.52 -21.07
C ARG A 96 12.21 25.15 -21.22
N ILE A 97 11.42 24.10 -21.01
CA ILE A 97 11.83 22.71 -21.16
C ILE A 97 10.99 22.09 -22.26
N LEU A 98 11.64 21.39 -23.20
CA LEU A 98 10.92 20.65 -24.24
C LEU A 98 10.04 19.59 -23.58
N THR A 99 8.74 19.69 -23.80
CA THR A 99 7.74 18.81 -23.19
C THR A 99 6.97 18.11 -24.30
N PRO A 100 6.93 16.77 -24.35
CA PRO A 100 6.19 16.02 -25.35
C PRO A 100 4.70 16.40 -25.36
N VAL A 101 4.13 16.59 -26.55
CA VAL A 101 2.72 17.00 -26.72
C VAL A 101 1.76 15.81 -26.65
N HIS A 102 2.21 14.62 -27.07
CA HIS A 102 1.40 13.41 -27.07
C HIS A 102 1.48 12.66 -25.72
N LYS A 103 0.48 11.84 -25.42
CA LYS A 103 0.36 11.11 -24.14
C LYS A 103 1.12 9.78 -24.09
N ASN A 104 1.72 9.34 -25.20
CA ASN A 104 2.51 8.11 -25.25
C ASN A 104 3.88 8.27 -24.57
N HIS A 105 3.88 8.36 -23.23
CA HIS A 105 5.07 8.68 -22.43
C HIS A 105 6.24 7.73 -22.65
N GLN A 106 5.97 6.45 -22.96
CA GLN A 106 7.00 5.43 -23.20
C GLN A 106 7.90 5.77 -24.40
N LEU A 107 7.36 6.49 -25.40
CA LEU A 107 8.10 6.89 -26.61
C LEU A 107 9.07 8.05 -26.34
N CYS A 108 8.82 8.85 -25.31
CA CYS A 108 9.58 10.08 -25.04
C CYS A 108 10.38 10.01 -23.74
N THR A 109 10.79 8.79 -23.33
CA THR A 109 11.53 8.62 -22.07
C THR A 109 12.84 9.39 -22.07
N GLU A 110 13.52 9.48 -23.21
CA GLU A 110 14.80 10.19 -23.32
C GLU A 110 14.63 11.71 -23.20
N GLU A 111 13.66 12.29 -23.89
CA GLU A 111 13.34 13.72 -23.82
C GLU A 111 12.89 14.12 -22.40
N ILE A 112 12.12 13.26 -21.73
CA ILE A 112 11.69 13.49 -20.34
C ILE A 112 12.92 13.61 -19.43
N PHE A 113 13.87 12.67 -19.50
CA PHE A 113 15.06 12.71 -18.64
C PHE A 113 16.03 13.84 -18.99
N GLN A 114 16.15 14.22 -20.28
CA GLN A 114 16.90 15.42 -20.66
C GLN A 114 16.27 16.70 -20.08
N GLY A 115 14.94 16.76 -20.03
CA GLY A 115 14.22 17.85 -19.37
C GLY A 115 14.47 17.90 -17.87
N ILE A 116 14.51 16.74 -17.20
CA ILE A 116 14.86 16.62 -15.78
C ILE A 116 16.29 17.11 -15.52
N ASP A 117 17.26 16.74 -16.35
CA ASP A 117 18.65 17.21 -16.23
C ASP A 117 18.74 18.74 -16.40
N THR A 118 18.00 19.29 -17.35
CA THR A 118 17.89 20.74 -17.55
C THR A 118 17.31 21.44 -16.33
N LEU A 119 16.25 20.87 -15.74
CA LEU A 119 15.61 21.37 -14.52
C LEU A 119 16.59 21.34 -13.33
N ARG A 120 17.29 20.22 -13.14
CA ARG A 120 18.26 20.04 -12.06
C ARG A 120 19.36 21.10 -12.10
N ASN A 121 19.94 21.34 -13.28
CA ASN A 121 21.02 22.32 -13.46
C ASN A 121 20.61 23.77 -13.16
N ARG A 122 19.32 24.06 -13.11
CA ARG A 122 18.77 25.40 -12.83
C ARG A 122 18.16 25.53 -11.44
N THR A 123 17.97 24.42 -10.74
CA THR A 123 17.35 24.40 -9.43
C THR A 123 18.41 24.61 -8.35
N VAL A 124 18.14 25.48 -7.39
CA VAL A 124 19.01 25.64 -6.22
C VAL A 124 18.97 24.35 -5.41
N PRO A 125 20.13 23.76 -5.07
CA PRO A 125 20.17 22.52 -4.31
C PRO A 125 19.61 22.73 -2.90
N ASP A 126 18.70 21.85 -2.53
CA ASP A 126 18.08 21.69 -1.21
C ASP A 126 17.98 20.18 -0.95
N ASP A 127 18.05 19.73 0.31
CA ASP A 127 18.15 18.31 0.64
C ASP A 127 16.97 17.48 0.09
N ASP A 128 15.74 18.00 0.19
CA ASP A 128 14.56 17.30 -0.30
C ASP A 128 14.46 17.33 -1.85
N VAL A 129 14.96 18.40 -2.46
CA VAL A 129 15.05 18.56 -3.92
C VAL A 129 16.12 17.66 -4.52
N GLU A 130 17.25 17.51 -3.84
CA GLU A 130 18.31 16.60 -4.26
C GLU A 130 17.84 15.14 -4.16
N LYS A 131 17.08 14.80 -3.10
CA LYS A 131 16.41 13.51 -2.97
C LYS A 131 15.43 13.24 -4.12
N LEU A 132 14.67 14.25 -4.56
CA LEU A 132 13.80 14.13 -5.73
C LEU A 132 14.60 13.75 -6.99
N PHE A 133 15.70 14.43 -7.27
CA PHE A 133 16.53 14.13 -8.45
C PHE A 133 17.24 12.77 -8.34
N GLN A 134 17.66 12.36 -7.15
CA GLN A 134 18.20 11.02 -6.91
C GLN A 134 17.17 9.93 -7.21
N ASN A 135 15.93 10.08 -6.72
CA ASN A 135 14.88 9.13 -7.00
C ASN A 135 14.57 9.04 -8.51
N LEU A 136 14.52 10.17 -9.21
CA LEU A 136 14.35 10.20 -10.67
C LEU A 136 15.51 9.50 -11.40
N SER A 137 16.74 9.63 -10.92
CA SER A 137 17.90 8.92 -11.47
C SER A 137 17.76 7.40 -11.32
N LEU A 138 17.34 6.92 -10.15
CA LEU A 138 17.09 5.49 -9.92
C LEU A 138 15.97 4.95 -10.82
N LEU A 139 14.92 5.73 -11.05
CA LEU A 139 13.85 5.38 -12.00
C LEU A 139 14.37 5.32 -13.45
N LYS A 140 15.27 6.23 -13.84
CA LYS A 140 15.94 6.20 -15.14
C LYS A 140 16.73 4.92 -15.33
N GLU A 141 17.56 4.56 -14.35
CA GLU A 141 18.36 3.33 -14.38
C GLU A 141 17.49 2.08 -14.51
N TYR A 142 16.38 2.05 -13.77
CA TYR A 142 15.40 0.96 -13.90
C TYR A 142 14.82 0.86 -15.31
N ILE A 143 14.43 1.98 -15.92
CA ILE A 143 13.91 2.02 -17.30
C ILE A 143 14.99 1.57 -18.30
N ASP A 144 16.21 2.06 -18.17
CA ASP A 144 17.35 1.69 -19.02
C ASP A 144 17.65 0.19 -18.93
N LEU A 145 17.52 -0.40 -17.74
CA LEU A 145 17.63 -1.85 -17.54
C LEU A 145 16.50 -2.61 -18.24
N GLN A 146 15.25 -2.14 -18.18
CA GLN A 146 14.15 -2.79 -18.91
C GLN A 146 14.36 -2.71 -20.43
N LYS A 147 14.84 -1.57 -20.94
CA LYS A 147 15.17 -1.40 -22.37
C LYS A 147 16.21 -2.41 -22.86
N LYS A 148 17.23 -2.70 -22.04
CA LYS A 148 18.25 -3.72 -22.38
C LYS A 148 17.67 -5.12 -22.58
N LYS A 149 16.60 -5.46 -21.85
CA LYS A 149 15.93 -6.78 -21.96
C LYS A 149 15.19 -6.98 -23.28
N CYS A 150 14.87 -5.90 -24.01
CA CYS A 150 14.13 -6.00 -25.28
C CYS A 150 14.87 -6.84 -26.34
N GLY A 151 16.20 -6.89 -26.31
CA GLY A 151 17.03 -7.63 -27.27
C GLY A 151 17.79 -8.82 -26.67
N GLU A 152 17.53 -9.18 -25.42
CA GLU A 152 18.33 -10.15 -24.68
C GLU A 152 18.06 -11.61 -25.12
N GLU A 153 16.82 -11.93 -25.46
CA GLU A 153 16.40 -13.29 -25.81
C GLU A 153 16.00 -13.41 -27.29
N ARG A 154 16.65 -14.32 -28.03
CA ARG A 154 16.19 -14.71 -29.38
C ARG A 154 15.10 -15.77 -29.26
N ARG A 155 13.89 -15.42 -29.72
CA ARG A 155 12.70 -16.28 -29.66
C ARG A 155 12.35 -16.87 -31.03
N LYS A 156 11.52 -17.92 -31.05
CA LYS A 156 11.01 -18.52 -32.29
C LYS A 156 10.05 -17.56 -32.99
N ILE A 157 9.91 -17.69 -34.32
CA ILE A 157 9.04 -16.85 -35.14
C ILE A 157 7.62 -16.77 -34.58
N LYS A 158 7.02 -17.89 -34.14
CA LYS A 158 5.69 -17.89 -33.54
C LYS A 158 5.58 -16.92 -32.35
N GLN A 159 6.52 -17.00 -31.40
CA GLN A 159 6.52 -16.14 -30.22
C GLN A 159 6.73 -14.66 -30.58
N PHE A 160 7.52 -14.39 -31.62
CA PHE A 160 7.68 -13.03 -32.15
C PHE A 160 6.39 -12.50 -32.78
N LEU A 161 5.68 -13.33 -33.57
CA LEU A 161 4.40 -12.95 -34.17
C LEU A 161 3.32 -12.73 -33.11
N ASP A 162 3.27 -13.57 -32.07
CA ASP A 162 2.37 -13.39 -30.93
C ASP A 162 2.64 -12.03 -30.24
N TYR A 163 3.91 -11.71 -29.98
CA TYR A 163 4.31 -10.41 -29.42
C TYR A 163 3.99 -9.22 -30.35
N LEU A 164 4.20 -9.37 -31.66
CA LEU A 164 3.88 -8.35 -32.66
C LEU A 164 2.37 -8.05 -32.70
N GLN A 165 1.54 -9.09 -32.60
CA GLN A 165 0.09 -8.92 -32.55
C GLN A 165 -0.35 -8.15 -31.31
N GLU A 166 0.22 -8.46 -30.14
CA GLU A 166 -0.02 -7.71 -28.90
C GLU A 166 0.38 -6.23 -29.06
N PHE A 167 1.57 -5.98 -29.63
CA PHE A 167 2.07 -4.63 -29.88
C PHE A 167 1.14 -3.82 -30.79
N LEU A 168 0.69 -4.39 -31.91
CA LEU A 168 -0.27 -3.73 -32.81
C LEU A 168 -1.62 -3.47 -32.12
N GLY A 169 -2.03 -4.37 -31.22
CA GLY A 169 -3.21 -4.18 -30.36
C GLY A 169 -3.10 -2.92 -29.52
N VAL A 170 -1.98 -2.76 -28.78
CA VAL A 170 -1.73 -1.56 -27.95
C VAL A 170 -1.73 -0.29 -28.78
N ILE A 171 -1.11 -0.29 -29.97
CA ILE A 171 -1.14 0.88 -30.86
C ILE A 171 -2.57 1.26 -31.22
N SER A 172 -3.41 0.28 -31.54
CA SER A 172 -4.78 0.53 -31.98
C SER A 172 -5.71 1.04 -30.88
N THR A 173 -5.42 0.74 -29.61
CA THR A 173 -6.29 1.11 -28.48
C THR A 173 -5.78 2.30 -27.68
N ASP A 174 -4.47 2.39 -27.47
CA ASP A 174 -3.89 3.28 -26.45
C ASP A 174 -3.18 4.48 -27.06
N TRP A 175 -2.83 4.45 -28.35
CA TRP A 175 -2.02 5.50 -29.01
C TRP A 175 -2.83 6.48 -29.87
N THR A 176 -4.12 6.22 -30.08
CA THR A 176 -5.10 7.13 -30.71
C THR A 176 -5.72 8.11 -29.73
#